data_AF-A0A951Q7F5-F1
#
_entry.id   AF-A0A951Q7F5-F1
#
_cell.length_a   1.000
_cell.length_b   1.000
_cell.length_c   1.000
_cell.angle_alpha   90.00
_cell.angle_beta   90.00
_cell.angle_gamma   90.00
#
_symmetry.space_group_name_H-M   'P 1'
#
loop_
_entity.id
_entity.type
_entity.pdbx_description
1 polymer ?
#
loop_
_entity_poly.entity_id
_entity_poly.type
_entity_poly.pdbx_seq_one_letter_code
_entity_poly.pdbx_strand_id
1 'polypeptide(L)'
;MNPNKSDLQTEEMIEIQCEDRWQVYQRLQELDISCQCSYHQPLKVQVSNAVTAVQVWSVAKQVTMPRQALANWLESCWRVRSSSKRNRERGEMTNG
;
A
#
# COMPACT_ATOMS: atom_id res chain seq x y z
N MET A 1 -23.39 -30.77 -10.65
CA MET A 1 -22.03 -30.76 -10.10
C MET A 1 -21.06 -30.49 -11.24
N ASN A 2 -20.43 -29.32 -11.27
CA ASN A 2 -19.34 -28.95 -12.17
C ASN A 2 -18.59 -27.73 -11.58
N PRO A 3 -17.33 -27.49 -11.93
CA PRO A 3 -16.17 -27.68 -11.07
C PRO A 3 -15.81 -26.42 -10.28
N ASN A 4 -15.16 -26.65 -9.14
CA ASN A 4 -14.50 -25.67 -8.28
C ASN A 4 -13.84 -24.55 -9.11
N LYS A 5 -14.43 -23.37 -9.08
CA LYS A 5 -13.62 -22.15 -9.18
C LYS A 5 -12.82 -22.13 -7.89
N SER A 6 -11.59 -22.61 -7.96
CA SER A 6 -10.57 -22.20 -7.01
C SER A 6 -10.39 -20.69 -7.24
N ASP A 7 -11.30 -19.89 -6.68
CA ASP A 7 -11.03 -18.48 -6.40
C ASP A 7 -9.83 -18.51 -5.49
N LEU A 8 -8.64 -18.42 -6.10
CA LEU A 8 -7.37 -18.29 -5.41
C LEU A 8 -7.45 -16.93 -4.71
N GLN A 9 -8.09 -16.92 -3.55
CA GLN A 9 -7.85 -15.95 -2.50
C GLN A 9 -6.42 -16.22 -2.04
N THR A 10 -5.45 -15.79 -2.84
CA THR A 10 -4.04 -15.80 -2.48
C THR A 10 -3.89 -14.72 -1.43
N GLU A 11 -4.22 -15.08 -0.19
CA GLU A 11 -3.92 -14.25 0.97
C GLU A 11 -2.41 -14.30 1.16
N GLU A 12 -1.75 -13.22 0.76
CA GLU A 12 -0.30 -13.11 0.86
C GLU A 12 0.04 -12.62 2.26
N MET A 13 0.98 -13.31 2.91
CA MET A 13 1.42 -13.00 4.25
C MET A 13 2.71 -12.21 4.19
N ILE A 14 2.65 -10.92 4.57
CA ILE A 14 3.81 -10.03 4.52
C ILE A 14 4.40 -9.89 5.92
N GLU A 15 5.73 -9.99 6.01
CA GLU A 15 6.48 -9.73 7.23
C GLU A 15 7.05 -8.32 7.24
N ILE A 16 6.76 -7.56 8.30
CA ILE A 16 7.26 -6.21 8.49
C ILE A 16 8.29 -6.23 9.63
N GLN A 17 9.55 -6.00 9.25
CA GLN A 17 10.67 -5.80 10.15
C GLN A 17 10.86 -4.29 10.36
N CYS A 18 10.21 -3.71 11.37
CA CYS A 18 10.44 -2.32 11.75
C CYS A 18 10.80 -2.21 13.23
N GLU A 19 11.50 -1.15 13.63
CA GLU A 19 11.84 -0.89 15.04
C GLU A 19 10.59 -0.48 15.84
N ASP A 20 9.74 0.36 15.24
CA ASP A 20 8.47 0.84 15.80
C ASP A 20 7.27 -0.08 15.50
N ARG A 21 7.43 -1.39 15.76
CA ARG A 21 6.41 -2.43 15.47
C ARG A 21 5.04 -2.10 16.04
N TRP A 22 5.01 -1.51 17.23
CA TRP A 22 3.77 -1.21 17.93
C TRP A 22 2.95 -0.12 17.23
N GLN A 23 3.61 0.89 16.66
CA GLN A 23 2.93 1.95 15.93
C GLN A 23 2.31 1.43 14.63
N VAL A 24 3.04 0.55 13.90
CA VAL A 24 2.51 -0.11 12.70
C VAL A 24 1.32 -0.99 13.06
N TYR A 25 1.45 -1.85 14.08
CA TYR A 25 0.37 -2.72 14.54
C TYR A 25 -0.90 -1.94 14.87
N GLN A 26 -0.78 -0.88 15.68
CA GLN A 26 -1.92 -0.06 16.08
C GLN A 26 -2.62 0.58 14.86
N ARG A 27 -1.86 1.13 13.92
CA ARG A 27 -2.43 1.76 12.71
C ARG A 27 -3.11 0.76 11.79
N LEU A 28 -2.58 -0.46 11.66
CA LEU A 28 -3.23 -1.50 10.88
C LEU A 28 -4.56 -1.94 11.51
N GLN A 29 -4.60 -2.07 12.84
CA GLN A 29 -5.83 -2.37 13.58
C GLN A 29 -6.89 -1.27 13.41
N GLU A 30 -6.50 0.01 13.44
CA GLU A 30 -7.39 1.16 13.18
C GLU A 30 -7.97 1.17 11.75
N LEU A 31 -7.30 0.50 10.80
CA LEU A 31 -7.74 0.34 9.41
C LEU A 31 -8.51 -0.96 9.17
N ASP A 32 -8.81 -1.72 10.22
CA ASP A 32 -9.47 -3.03 10.15
C ASP A 32 -8.69 -4.06 9.31
N ILE A 33 -7.35 -3.97 9.35
CA ILE A 33 -6.44 -4.88 8.64
C ILE A 33 -5.96 -5.98 9.60
N SER A 34 -6.29 -7.23 9.28
CA SER A 34 -5.84 -8.42 10.02
C SER A 34 -4.32 -8.52 10.07
N CYS A 35 -3.77 -8.40 11.27
CA CYS A 35 -2.35 -8.53 11.52
C CYS A 35 -2.07 -9.24 12.86
N GLN A 36 -0.96 -9.97 12.91
CA GLN A 36 -0.52 -10.72 14.08
C GLN A 36 0.86 -10.24 14.49
N CYS A 37 0.99 -9.91 15.77
CA CYS A 37 2.27 -9.53 16.37
C CYS A 37 2.62 -10.57 17.44
N SER A 38 3.85 -11.09 17.40
CA SER A 38 4.39 -11.99 18.43
C SER A 38 5.72 -11.48 18.95
N TYR A 39 6.05 -11.84 20.19
CA TYR A 39 7.29 -11.41 20.84
C TYR A 39 8.51 -11.88 20.03
N HIS A 40 9.44 -10.97 19.78
CA HIS A 40 10.63 -11.19 18.92
C HIS A 40 10.37 -11.68 17.48
N GLN A 41 9.16 -11.53 16.97
CA GLN A 41 8.83 -11.87 15.58
C GLN A 41 8.44 -10.62 14.78
N PRO A 42 8.59 -10.65 13.44
CA PRO A 42 8.03 -9.63 12.57
C PRO A 42 6.52 -9.51 12.72
N LEU A 43 6.00 -8.33 12.40
CA LEU A 43 4.57 -8.16 12.27
C LEU A 43 4.11 -8.89 11.00
N LYS A 44 3.15 -9.78 11.15
CA LYS A 44 2.59 -10.60 10.09
C LYS A 44 1.26 -10.01 9.66
N VAL A 45 1.11 -9.68 8.38
CA VAL A 45 -0.11 -9.04 7.87
C VAL A 45 -0.70 -9.87 6.75
N GLN A 46 -2.00 -10.10 6.81
CA GLN A 46 -2.75 -10.81 5.78
C GLN A 46 -3.22 -9.82 4.73
N VAL A 47 -2.79 -10.00 3.49
CA VAL A 47 -3.14 -9.12 2.37
C VAL A 47 -4.07 -9.88 1.44
N SER A 48 -5.34 -9.46 1.41
CA SER A 48 -6.38 -10.10 0.59
C SER A 48 -6.63 -9.39 -0.75
N ASN A 49 -6.16 -8.14 -0.90
CA ASN A 49 -6.36 -7.35 -2.10
C ASN A 49 -5.33 -6.22 -2.23
N ALA A 50 -5.30 -5.59 -3.41
CA ALA A 50 -4.36 -4.51 -3.72
C ALA A 50 -4.53 -3.26 -2.83
N VAL A 51 -5.75 -2.96 -2.37
CA VAL A 51 -6.00 -1.81 -1.48
C VAL A 51 -5.33 -2.05 -0.13
N THR A 52 -5.52 -3.24 0.45
CA THR A 52 -4.85 -3.65 1.69
C THR A 52 -3.34 -3.61 1.52
N ALA A 53 -2.80 -4.10 0.40
CA ALA A 53 -1.36 -4.03 0.12
C ALA A 53 -0.82 -2.59 0.15
N VAL A 54 -1.52 -1.67 -0.51
CA VAL A 54 -1.14 -0.24 -0.56
C VAL A 54 -1.26 0.42 0.82
N GLN A 55 -2.31 0.09 1.58
CA GLN A 55 -2.49 0.60 2.94
C GLN A 55 -1.36 0.14 3.86
N VAL A 56 -1.03 -1.15 3.84
CA VAL A 56 0.07 -1.73 4.63
C VAL A 56 1.39 -1.06 4.29
N TRP A 57 1.69 -0.92 2.99
CA TRP A 57 2.90 -0.24 2.55
C TRP A 57 2.94 1.23 3.00
N SER A 58 1.80 1.94 2.92
CA SER A 58 1.72 3.33 3.36
C SER A 58 1.96 3.47 4.87
N VAL A 59 1.36 2.61 5.69
CA VAL A 59 1.55 2.63 7.16
C VAL A 59 3.00 2.32 7.51
N ALA A 60 3.59 1.27 6.92
CA ALA A 60 4.98 0.93 7.15
C ALA A 60 5.93 2.08 6.78
N LYS A 61 5.69 2.73 5.63
CA LYS A 61 6.41 3.93 5.18
C LYS A 61 6.28 5.10 6.14
N GLN A 62 5.06 5.39 6.61
CA GLN A 62 4.80 6.52 7.51
C GLN A 62 5.55 6.40 8.84
N VAL A 63 5.68 5.17 9.36
CA VAL A 63 6.37 4.91 10.62
C VAL A 63 7.89 4.87 10.45
N THR A 64 8.38 4.35 9.32
CA THR A 64 9.83 4.17 9.11
C THR A 64 10.54 5.39 8.51
N MET A 65 9.80 6.31 7.87
CA MET A 65 10.41 7.47 7.20
C MET A 65 10.50 8.69 8.12
N PRO A 66 11.56 9.50 8.02
CA PRO A 66 11.62 10.80 8.65
C PRO A 66 10.45 11.68 8.19
N ARG A 67 9.88 12.48 9.11
CA ARG A 67 8.71 13.33 8.85
C ARG A 67 8.86 14.22 7.62
N GLN A 68 10.03 14.82 7.41
CA GLN A 68 10.28 15.67 6.23
C GLN A 68 10.24 14.87 4.92
N ALA A 69 10.80 13.66 4.93
CA ALA A 69 10.79 12.79 3.77
C ALA A 69 9.35 12.30 3.46
N LEU A 70 8.57 12.03 4.50
CA LEU A 70 7.16 11.67 4.36
C LEU A 70 6.34 12.82 3.76
N ALA A 71 6.53 14.06 4.25
CA ALA A 71 5.87 15.24 3.70
C ALA A 71 6.20 15.46 2.22
N ASN A 72 7.49 15.38 1.87
CA ASN A 72 7.94 15.52 0.47
C ASN A 72 7.35 14.42 -0.44
N TRP A 73 7.19 13.21 0.09
CA TRP A 73 6.57 12.10 -0.64
C TRP A 73 5.08 12.36 -0.88
N LEU A 74 4.33 12.79 0.14
CA LEU A 74 2.92 13.14 0.01
C LEU A 74 2.69 14.27 -1.01
N GLU A 75 3.53 15.30 -0.98
CA GLU A 75 3.52 16.39 -1.97
C GLU A 75 3.73 15.86 -3.40
N SER A 76 4.65 14.91 -3.58
CA SER A 76 4.90 14.27 -4.87
C SER A 76 3.68 13.50 -5.36
N CYS A 77 3.00 12.76 -4.48
CA CYS A 77 1.76 12.05 -4.81
C CYS A 77 0.65 12.99 -5.27
N TRP A 78 0.51 14.17 -4.65
CA TRP A 78 -0.47 15.16 -5.09
C TRP A 78 -0.15 15.75 -6.46
N ARG A 79 1.13 15.97 -6.79
CA ARG A 79 1.55 16.49 -8.11
C ARG A 79 1.30 15.51 -9.25
N VAL A 80 1.44 14.20 -9.01
CA VAL A 80 1.14 13.17 -10.03
C VAL A 80 -0.34 13.18 -10.42
N ARG A 81 -1.24 13.38 -9.44
CA ARG A 81 -2.69 13.46 -9.69
C ARG A 81 -3.09 14.69 -10.50
N SER A 82 -2.42 15.82 -10.32
CA SER A 82 -2.73 17.06 -11.07
C SER A 82 -2.15 17.06 -12.49
N SER A 83 -1.10 16.29 -12.75
CA SER A 83 -0.41 16.24 -14.06
C SER A 83 -1.07 15.31 -15.08
N SER A 84 -1.94 14.40 -14.64
CA SER A 84 -2.64 13.44 -15.51
C SER A 84 -3.66 14.07 -16.47
N LYS A 85 -3.92 15.38 -16.39
CA LYS A 85 -4.79 16.10 -17.32
C LYS A 85 -4.08 16.69 -18.55
N ARG A 86 -2.74 16.62 -18.67
CA ARG A 86 -2.01 17.40 -19.71
C ARG A 86 -1.54 16.61 -20.94
N ASN A 87 -1.53 15.27 -20.93
CA ASN A 87 -0.92 14.47 -22.01
C ASN A 87 -1.89 13.61 -22.84
N ARG A 88 -3.12 14.08 -23.08
CA ARG A 88 -4.08 13.44 -24.01
C ARG A 88 -4.61 14.39 -25.10
N GLU A 89 -3.83 15.39 -25.51
CA GLU A 89 -4.23 16.32 -26.59
C GLU A 89 -3.11 16.63 -27.60
N ARG A 90 -1.99 15.89 -27.58
CA ARG A 90 -0.85 16.12 -28.50
C ARG A 90 -0.57 14.93 -29.42
N GLY A 91 -1.62 14.32 -29.97
CA GLY A 91 -1.54 13.18 -30.89
C GLY A 91 -2.33 13.33 -32.20
N GLU A 92 -3.05 14.42 -32.41
CA GLU A 92 -3.78 14.70 -33.65
C GLU A 92 -3.25 16.01 -34.23
N MET A 93 -2.23 15.96 -35.08
CA MET A 93 -1.88 17.00 -36.06
C MET A 93 -0.59 16.59 -36.79
N THR A 94 -0.66 15.59 -37.67
CA THR A 94 0.14 15.53 -38.91
C THR A 94 -0.55 14.57 -39.89
N ASN A 95 -1.49 15.09 -40.69
CA ASN A 95 -1.82 14.53 -42.00
C ASN A 95 -2.11 15.72 -42.93
N GLY A 96 -1.21 15.92 -43.88
CA GLY A 96 -1.20 16.98 -44.88
C GLY A 96 -0.03 16.76 -45.82
#